data_AF-A0A3L6R4U4-F1
#
_entry.id   AF-A0A3L6R4U4-F1
#
_cell.length_a   1.000
_cell.length_b   1.000
_cell.length_c   1.000
_cell.angle_alpha   90.00
_cell.angle_beta   90.00
_cell.angle_gamma   90.00
#
_symmetry.space_group_name_H-M   'P 1'
#
loop_
_entity.id
_entity.type
_entity.pdbx_description
1 polymer ?
#
loop_
_entity_poly.entity_id
_entity_poly.type
_entity_poly.pdbx_seq_one_letter_code
_entity_poly.pdbx_strand_id
1 'polypeptide(L)'
;MIDVIEDSSINAFLFLMPIKLGTPPVMNLVAIDTGSTLSWVQCQPCEPHCHDQAAEAGQIFDPTKSTTFRHARCISRECFSIKHELIRLQSANCMEEEDTCLYTMSFGGDTTGKVDIGFSFLFGCSLDVEYSDKEAGAIGFGSSSFSFFEQVAKLINYKAFTYCLPSDETVKKGI
;
A
#
# COMPACT_ATOMS: atom_id res chain seq x y z
N MET A 1 -4.71 4.79 18.05
CA MET A 1 -3.33 5.29 17.97
C MET A 1 -2.60 4.33 17.06
N ILE A 2 -1.88 4.84 16.06
CA ILE A 2 -1.05 4.05 15.16
C ILE A 2 0.38 4.16 15.66
N ASP A 3 0.95 3.02 16.04
CA ASP A 3 2.36 2.93 16.39
C ASP A 3 3.17 2.82 15.11
N VAL A 4 4.05 3.79 14.90
CA VAL A 4 4.91 3.85 13.72
C VAL A 4 6.34 3.48 14.09
N ILE A 5 7.05 2.91 13.12
CA ILE A 5 8.41 2.41 13.27
C ILE A 5 9.32 3.32 12.45
N GLU A 6 10.44 3.74 13.05
CA GLU A 6 11.55 4.36 12.34
C GLU A 6 12.62 3.29 12.12
N ASP A 7 12.95 3.03 10.84
CA ASP A 7 14.01 2.10 10.47
C ASP A 7 14.73 2.62 9.22
N SER A 8 15.82 3.34 9.44
CA SER A 8 16.62 3.96 8.37
C SER A 8 17.35 2.95 7.49
N SER A 9 17.40 1.67 7.89
CA SER A 9 17.92 0.60 7.02
C SER A 9 16.92 0.19 5.94
N ILE A 10 15.63 0.44 6.17
CA ILE A 10 14.54 0.17 5.23
C ILE A 10 14.18 1.44 4.45
N ASN A 11 13.94 2.55 5.15
CA ASN A 11 13.65 3.85 4.57
C ASN A 11 14.15 4.97 5.49
N ALA A 12 15.04 5.83 4.99
CA ALA A 12 15.65 6.90 5.79
C ALA A 12 14.77 8.15 5.96
N PHE A 13 13.62 8.22 5.28
CA PHE A 13 12.80 9.44 5.21
C PHE A 13 11.36 9.23 5.67
N LEU A 14 10.87 7.98 5.69
CA LEU A 14 9.48 7.65 5.97
C LEU A 14 9.35 6.77 7.21
N PHE A 15 8.25 6.98 7.94
CA PHE A 15 7.86 6.11 9.03
C PHE A 15 7.04 4.94 8.51
N LEU A 16 7.28 3.77 9.09
CA LEU A 16 6.70 2.51 8.67
C LEU A 16 5.59 2.07 9.62
N MET A 17 4.60 1.36 9.08
CA MET A 17 3.51 0.74 9.82
C MET A 17 3.42 -0.73 9.46
N PRO A 18 3.37 -1.64 10.45
CA PRO A 18 3.13 -3.05 10.17
C PRO A 18 1.65 -3.27 9.80
N ILE A 19 1.43 -3.94 8.68
CA ILE A 19 0.11 -4.44 8.28
C ILE A 19 0.14 -5.93 8.02
N LYS A 20 -1.05 -6.55 7.97
CA LYS A 20 -1.22 -7.94 7.59
C LYS A 20 -2.22 -8.06 6.46
N LEU A 21 -1.84 -8.77 5.39
CA LEU A 21 -2.68 -8.98 4.22
C LEU A 21 -2.91 -10.47 3.97
N GLY A 22 -4.10 -10.80 3.44
CA GLY A 22 -4.46 -12.14 2.99
C GLY A 22 -4.76 -13.17 4.08
N THR A 23 -5.17 -14.35 3.63
CA THR A 23 -5.44 -15.53 4.49
C THR A 23 -4.63 -16.74 3.99
N PRO A 24 -3.65 -17.24 4.75
CA PRO A 24 -3.21 -16.76 6.08
C PRO A 24 -2.57 -15.36 6.02
N PRO A 25 -2.52 -14.63 7.16
CA PRO A 25 -2.01 -13.26 7.20
C PRO A 25 -0.50 -13.19 6.97
N VAL A 26 -0.10 -12.37 6.00
CA VAL A 26 1.31 -12.06 5.67
C VAL A 26 1.64 -10.66 6.18
N MET A 27 2.71 -10.52 6.97
CA MET A 27 3.16 -9.24 7.51
C MET A 27 3.88 -8.43 6.42
N ASN A 28 3.58 -7.13 6.34
CA ASN A 28 4.23 -6.17 5.46
C ASN A 28 4.52 -4.89 6.27
N LEU A 29 5.75 -4.38 6.24
CA LEU A 29 6.05 -3.02 6.71
C LEU A 29 5.86 -2.06 5.55
N VAL A 30 4.98 -1.08 5.71
CA VAL A 30 4.63 -0.12 4.67
C VAL A 30 4.83 1.31 5.14
N ALA A 31 5.21 2.22 4.24
CA ALA A 31 5.28 3.63 4.53
C ALA A 31 3.87 4.22 4.75
N ILE A 32 3.76 5.16 5.68
CA ILE A 32 2.52 5.95 5.86
C ILE A 32 2.58 7.17 4.95
N ASP A 33 1.60 7.30 4.06
CA ASP A 33 1.49 8.44 3.15
C ASP A 33 0.16 9.17 3.32
N THR A 34 0.21 10.33 3.98
CA THR A 34 -0.95 11.23 4.12
C THR A 34 -1.25 12.03 2.85
N GLY A 35 -0.35 12.02 1.87
CA GLY A 35 -0.46 12.73 0.60
C GLY A 35 -1.03 11.90 -0.55
N SER A 36 -1.22 10.59 -0.37
CA SER A 36 -1.85 9.70 -1.35
C SER A 36 -3.09 8.98 -0.82
N THR A 37 -3.84 8.41 -1.75
CA THR A 37 -5.14 7.77 -1.52
C THR A 37 -5.04 6.26 -1.66
N LEU A 38 -4.62 5.75 -2.82
CA LEU A 38 -4.53 4.31 -3.07
C LEU A 38 -3.35 3.72 -2.29
N SER A 39 -3.65 2.79 -1.40
CA SER A 39 -2.64 1.97 -0.72
C SER A 39 -2.15 0.87 -1.65
N TRP A 40 -0.88 0.51 -1.59
CA TRP A 40 -0.32 -0.57 -2.40
C TRP A 40 0.78 -1.34 -1.67
N VAL A 41 0.98 -2.59 -2.07
CA VAL A 41 2.11 -3.43 -1.67
C VAL A 41 2.73 -4.09 -2.89
N GLN A 42 4.01 -4.42 -2.83
CA GLN A 42 4.65 -5.23 -3.85
C GLN A 42 4.11 -6.66 -3.81
N CYS A 43 3.87 -7.21 -4.99
CA CYS A 43 3.27 -8.52 -5.17
C CYS A 43 4.02 -9.41 -6.14
N GLN A 44 3.83 -10.73 -5.99
CA GLN A 44 4.26 -11.73 -6.95
C GLN A 44 3.14 -12.10 -7.95
N PRO A 45 3.48 -12.49 -9.20
CA PRO A 45 4.79 -12.31 -9.81
C PRO A 45 5.07 -10.83 -10.12
N CYS A 46 6.31 -10.38 -9.92
CA CYS A 46 6.72 -9.05 -10.36
C CYS A 46 7.13 -9.10 -11.83
N GLU A 47 6.84 -8.03 -12.57
CA GLU A 47 7.16 -7.90 -13.99
C GLU A 47 7.57 -6.45 -14.28
N PRO A 48 8.80 -6.18 -14.78
CA PRO A 48 9.85 -7.13 -15.15
C PRO A 48 10.71 -7.61 -13.97
N HIS A 49 10.75 -6.88 -12.86
CA HIS A 49 11.52 -7.23 -11.67
C HIS A 49 10.85 -6.69 -10.40
N CYS A 50 11.06 -7.39 -9.29
CA CYS A 50 10.70 -6.85 -7.98
C CYS A 50 11.72 -5.79 -7.57
N HIS A 51 11.27 -4.73 -6.88
CA HIS A 51 12.17 -3.86 -6.13
C HIS A 51 12.78 -4.61 -4.95
N ASP A 52 13.90 -4.09 -4.44
CA ASP A 52 14.66 -4.69 -3.34
C ASP A 52 13.94 -4.49 -2.00
N GLN A 53 12.95 -5.35 -1.71
CA GLN A 53 12.23 -5.36 -0.44
C GLN A 53 13.07 -6.04 0.65
N ALA A 54 13.30 -5.36 1.77
CA ALA A 54 14.03 -5.89 2.92
C ALA A 54 13.28 -7.09 3.52
N ALA A 55 14.02 -8.10 4.01
CA ALA A 55 13.41 -9.27 4.64
C ALA A 55 12.63 -8.90 5.91
N GLU A 56 13.09 -7.88 6.62
CA GLU A 56 12.46 -7.27 7.79
C GLU A 56 11.14 -6.58 7.44
N ALA A 57 10.99 -6.09 6.20
CA ALA A 57 9.74 -5.53 5.69
C ALA A 57 8.68 -6.60 5.37
N GLY A 58 9.04 -7.89 5.43
CA GLY A 58 8.16 -9.02 5.16
C GLY A 58 8.52 -9.73 3.86
N GLN A 59 7.86 -10.86 3.60
CA GLN A 59 7.95 -11.53 2.30
C GLN A 59 7.09 -10.79 1.29
N ILE A 60 7.51 -10.75 0.02
CA ILE A 60 6.69 -10.20 -1.07
C ILE A 60 5.35 -10.94 -1.06
N PHE A 61 4.24 -10.18 -1.08
CA PHE A 61 2.92 -10.76 -0.99
C PHE A 61 2.63 -11.61 -2.24
N ASP A 62 2.22 -12.86 -2.05
CA ASP A 62 1.80 -13.74 -3.13
C ASP A 62 0.27 -13.87 -3.07
N PRO A 63 -0.46 -13.18 -3.96
CA PRO A 63 -1.91 -13.22 -3.96
C PRO A 63 -2.50 -14.60 -4.16
N THR A 64 -1.80 -15.48 -4.91
CA THR A 64 -2.27 -16.84 -5.22
C THR A 64 -2.31 -17.74 -3.99
N LYS A 65 -1.57 -17.37 -2.93
CA LYS A 65 -1.55 -18.08 -1.64
C LYS A 65 -2.61 -17.60 -0.66
N SER A 66 -3.38 -16.55 -0.99
CA SER A 66 -4.39 -15.98 -0.10
C SER A 66 -5.81 -16.38 -0.49
N THR A 67 -6.54 -17.07 0.39
CA THR A 67 -7.92 -17.52 0.12
C THR A 67 -8.96 -16.39 0.12
N THR A 68 -8.61 -15.23 0.66
CA THR A 68 -9.49 -14.05 0.72
C THR A 68 -9.19 -13.01 -0.37
N PHE A 69 -8.23 -13.30 -1.24
CA PHE A 69 -7.79 -12.38 -2.29
C PHE A 69 -8.67 -12.53 -3.54
N ARG A 70 -8.93 -11.41 -4.21
CA ARG A 70 -9.48 -11.36 -5.56
C ARG A 70 -9.09 -10.07 -6.27
N HIS A 71 -8.98 -10.14 -7.59
CA HIS A 71 -8.86 -8.95 -8.43
C HIS A 71 -10.16 -8.14 -8.46
N ALA A 72 -10.03 -6.81 -8.45
CA ALA A 72 -11.14 -5.91 -8.73
C ALA A 72 -11.45 -5.96 -10.23
N ARG A 73 -12.71 -6.29 -10.54
CA ARG A 73 -13.19 -6.40 -11.90
C ARG A 73 -13.34 -5.03 -12.56
N CYS A 74 -13.27 -4.98 -13.88
CA CYS A 74 -13.29 -3.71 -14.60
C CYS A 74 -14.58 -2.92 -14.43
N ILE A 75 -15.71 -3.63 -14.33
CA ILE A 75 -17.04 -3.04 -14.13
C ILE A 75 -17.41 -2.86 -12.65
N SER A 76 -16.47 -3.07 -11.73
CA SER A 76 -16.72 -2.96 -10.31
C SER A 76 -16.69 -1.49 -9.85
N ARG A 77 -17.44 -1.17 -8.78
CA ARG A 77 -17.48 0.20 -8.22
C ARG A 77 -16.10 0.66 -7.75
N GLU A 78 -15.30 -0.29 -7.26
CA GLU A 78 -13.92 -0.12 -6.85
C GLU A 78 -13.06 0.42 -8.00
N CYS A 79 -13.09 -0.26 -9.15
CA CYS A 79 -12.32 0.15 -10.33
C CYS A 79 -12.77 1.51 -10.86
N PHE A 80 -14.08 1.75 -10.92
CA PHE A 80 -14.60 3.07 -11.30
C PHE A 80 -14.14 4.18 -10.35
N SER A 81 -14.14 3.92 -9.04
CA SER A 81 -13.74 4.92 -8.04
C SER A 81 -12.28 5.34 -8.22
N ILE A 82 -11.38 4.40 -8.50
CA ILE A 82 -9.96 4.66 -8.74
C ILE A 82 -9.77 5.43 -10.05
N LYS A 83 -10.46 5.03 -11.14
CA LYS A 83 -10.39 5.72 -12.44
C LYS A 83 -10.77 7.19 -12.40
N HIS A 84 -11.66 7.56 -11.48
CA HIS A 84 -12.12 8.94 -11.34
C HIS A 84 -11.20 9.81 -10.48
N GLU A 85 -10.17 9.24 -9.86
CA GLU A 85 -9.20 10.00 -9.09
C GLU A 85 -7.90 10.20 -9.89
N LEU A 86 -7.52 11.47 -10.08
CA LEU A 86 -6.34 11.87 -10.86
C LEU A 86 -5.23 12.46 -10.00
N ILE A 87 -5.41 12.51 -8.68
CA ILE A 87 -4.39 13.02 -7.77
C ILE A 87 -3.40 11.89 -7.52
N ARG A 88 -2.21 11.98 -8.13
CA ARG A 88 -1.10 11.00 -8.05
C ARG A 88 -1.30 9.66 -8.74
N LEU A 89 -2.51 9.32 -9.18
CA LEU A 89 -2.74 8.25 -10.17
C LEU A 89 -2.45 8.79 -11.57
N GLN A 90 -1.47 8.20 -12.25
CA GLN A 90 -1.12 8.54 -13.62
C GLN A 90 -2.16 7.99 -14.62
N SER A 91 -2.57 6.73 -14.40
CA SER A 91 -3.63 6.12 -15.20
C SER A 91 -4.30 4.99 -14.41
N ALA A 92 -5.55 4.70 -14.77
CA ALA A 92 -6.23 3.49 -14.34
C ALA A 92 -6.99 2.93 -15.54
N ASN A 93 -6.68 1.68 -15.88
CA ASN A 93 -7.15 1.03 -17.10
C ASN A 93 -7.84 -0.29 -16.77
N CYS A 94 -8.49 -0.88 -17.76
CA CYS A 94 -8.98 -2.25 -17.67
C CYS A 94 -8.14 -3.14 -18.58
N MET A 95 -7.67 -4.26 -18.05
CA MET A 95 -7.23 -5.38 -18.88
C MET A 95 -8.44 -6.24 -19.19
N GLU A 96 -9.07 -5.98 -20.34
CA GLU A 96 -10.35 -6.59 -20.73
C GLU A 96 -10.28 -8.12 -20.82
N GLU A 97 -9.15 -8.67 -21.27
CA GLU A 97 -8.96 -10.13 -21.39
C GLU A 97 -8.98 -10.85 -20.03
N GLU A 98 -8.52 -10.17 -18.97
CA GLU A 98 -8.46 -10.71 -17.61
C GLU A 98 -9.58 -10.18 -16.70
N ASP A 99 -10.47 -9.31 -17.21
CA ASP A 99 -11.44 -8.53 -16.42
C ASP A 99 -10.81 -7.96 -15.13
N THR A 100 -9.65 -7.34 -15.27
CA THR A 100 -8.86 -6.85 -14.12
C THR A 100 -8.56 -5.37 -14.23
N CYS A 101 -8.81 -4.65 -13.14
CA CYS A 101 -8.51 -3.23 -13.04
C CYS A 101 -7.02 -3.00 -12.78
N LEU A 102 -6.41 -2.14 -13.59
CA LEU A 102 -5.00 -1.76 -13.49
C LEU A 102 -4.89 -0.33 -12.99
N TYR A 103 -3.80 -0.03 -12.30
CA TYR A 103 -3.41 1.33 -11.93
C TYR A 103 -1.93 1.56 -12.23
N THR A 104 -1.59 2.81 -12.50
CA THR A 104 -0.23 3.33 -12.49
C THR A 104 -0.20 4.58 -11.62
N MET A 105 0.77 4.68 -10.70
CA MET A 105 0.99 5.86 -9.86
C MET A 105 2.48 6.12 -9.68
N SER A 106 2.82 7.27 -9.11
CA SER A 106 4.21 7.58 -8.74
C SER A 106 4.35 7.73 -7.22
N PHE A 107 5.28 6.98 -6.64
CA PHE A 107 5.71 7.06 -5.25
C PHE A 107 7.22 6.76 -5.17
N GLY A 108 8.07 7.79 -5.11
CA GLY A 108 9.54 7.65 -5.21
C GLY A 108 10.06 7.17 -6.58
N GLY A 109 9.17 6.63 -7.42
CA GLY A 109 9.26 6.34 -8.86
C GLY A 109 7.94 5.74 -9.32
N ASP A 110 7.86 5.20 -10.53
CA ASP A 110 6.60 4.69 -11.07
C ASP A 110 6.31 3.25 -10.62
N THR A 111 5.06 3.02 -10.24
CA THR A 111 4.53 1.72 -9.84
C THR A 111 3.28 1.41 -10.66
N THR A 112 3.25 0.21 -11.23
CA THR A 112 2.09 -0.32 -11.96
C THR A 112 1.65 -1.63 -11.34
N GLY A 113 0.33 -1.79 -11.17
CA GLY A 113 -0.22 -2.95 -10.50
C GLY A 113 -1.68 -3.23 -10.82
N LYS A 114 -2.17 -4.30 -10.21
CA LYS A 114 -3.58 -4.71 -10.23
C LYS A 114 -4.28 -4.16 -9.00
N VAL A 115 -5.52 -3.70 -9.15
CA VAL A 115 -6.35 -3.33 -8.01
C VAL A 115 -6.98 -4.59 -7.46
N ASP A 116 -6.82 -4.81 -6.16
CA ASP A 116 -7.18 -6.04 -5.49
C ASP A 116 -7.99 -5.82 -4.23
N ILE A 117 -8.69 -6.88 -3.83
CA ILE A 117 -9.52 -6.91 -2.64
C ILE A 117 -9.13 -8.12 -1.79
N GLY A 118 -8.62 -7.86 -0.59
CA GLY A 118 -8.30 -8.87 0.42
C GLY A 118 -9.06 -8.58 1.70
N PHE A 119 -9.86 -9.53 2.22
CA PHE A 119 -10.68 -9.30 3.43
C PHE A 119 -11.58 -8.03 3.34
N SER A 120 -12.12 -7.75 2.15
CA SER A 120 -12.91 -6.53 1.87
C SER A 120 -12.12 -5.21 2.00
N PHE A 121 -10.79 -5.29 2.09
CA PHE A 121 -9.88 -4.16 1.96
C PHE A 121 -9.38 -4.06 0.52
N LEU A 122 -9.55 -2.89 -0.08
CA LEU A 122 -9.06 -2.56 -1.41
C LEU A 122 -7.65 -2.01 -1.34
N PHE A 123 -6.76 -2.54 -2.16
CA PHE A 123 -5.36 -2.09 -2.28
C PHE A 123 -4.81 -2.38 -3.68
N GLY A 124 -3.70 -1.75 -4.02
CA GLY A 124 -2.92 -2.03 -5.21
C GLY A 124 -1.88 -3.12 -4.97
N CYS A 125 -1.78 -4.05 -5.89
CA CYS A 125 -0.77 -5.09 -5.91
C CYS A 125 0.21 -4.75 -7.02
N SER A 126 1.33 -4.15 -6.63
CA SER A 126 2.31 -3.63 -7.56
C SER A 126 3.16 -4.73 -8.13
N LEU A 127 3.23 -4.79 -9.45
CA LEU A 127 3.98 -5.80 -10.22
C LEU A 127 5.26 -5.20 -10.81
N ASP A 128 5.21 -3.93 -11.19
CA ASP A 128 6.37 -3.15 -11.63
C ASP A 128 6.59 -2.02 -10.64
N VAL A 129 7.79 -1.89 -10.11
CA VAL A 129 8.15 -0.87 -9.12
C VAL A 129 9.56 -0.37 -9.42
N GLU A 130 9.66 0.84 -9.97
CA GLU A 130 10.91 1.60 -9.97
C GLU A 130 11.02 2.36 -8.64
N TYR A 131 11.29 1.65 -7.55
CA TYR A 131 11.40 2.24 -6.20
C TYR A 131 12.74 1.87 -5.57
N SER A 132 13.37 2.86 -4.91
CA SER A 132 14.73 2.73 -4.38
C SER A 132 14.81 2.30 -2.93
N ASP A 133 13.75 2.50 -2.14
CA ASP A 133 13.70 2.10 -0.74
C ASP A 133 13.14 0.68 -0.58
N LYS A 134 13.20 0.14 0.65
CA LYS A 134 13.11 -1.30 0.89
C LYS A 134 11.85 -1.76 1.62
N GLU A 135 10.92 -0.87 1.91
CA GLU A 135 9.64 -1.25 2.50
C GLU A 135 8.78 -2.02 1.50
N ALA A 136 7.75 -2.71 2.00
CA ALA A 136 6.88 -3.55 1.18
C ALA A 136 5.86 -2.75 0.33
N GLY A 137 5.71 -1.45 0.59
CA GLY A 137 4.80 -0.57 -0.14
C GLY A 137 4.39 0.64 0.70
N ALA A 138 3.25 1.25 0.35
CA ALA A 138 2.74 2.44 1.03
C ALA A 138 1.24 2.35 1.31
N ILE A 139 0.81 2.92 2.42
CA ILE A 139 -0.60 3.06 2.78
C ILE A 139 -1.03 4.52 2.69
N GLY A 140 -2.09 4.75 1.90
CA GLY A 140 -2.66 6.06 1.65
C GLY A 140 -3.69 6.46 2.70
N PHE A 141 -3.47 7.61 3.35
CA PHE A 141 -4.36 8.23 4.35
C PHE A 141 -5.22 9.38 3.79
N GLY A 142 -5.28 9.53 2.48
CA GLY A 142 -6.11 10.55 1.82
C GLY A 142 -7.62 10.39 2.05
N SER A 143 -8.40 11.30 1.50
CA SER A 143 -9.86 11.40 1.74
C SER A 143 -10.74 10.62 0.77
N SER A 144 -10.15 9.96 -0.23
CA SER A 144 -10.89 9.13 -1.20
C SER A 144 -11.46 7.89 -0.55
N SER A 145 -12.63 7.44 -0.99
CA SER A 145 -13.40 6.37 -0.33
C SER A 145 -12.71 4.99 -0.26
N PHE A 146 -11.66 4.81 -1.07
CA PHE A 146 -10.80 3.63 -1.15
C PHE A 146 -9.43 3.83 -0.47
N SER A 147 -9.18 4.95 0.20
CA SER A 147 -7.99 5.10 1.03
C SER A 147 -8.03 4.16 2.23
N PHE A 148 -6.86 3.83 2.79
CA PHE A 148 -6.80 3.01 4.00
C PHE A 148 -7.62 3.65 5.12
N PHE A 149 -7.46 4.97 5.30
CA PHE A 149 -8.17 5.71 6.32
C PHE A 149 -9.69 5.62 6.19
N GLU A 150 -10.25 5.89 5.00
CA GLU A 150 -11.71 5.84 4.80
C GLU A 150 -12.28 4.42 4.87
N GLN A 151 -11.51 3.41 4.42
CA GLN A 151 -11.91 2.01 4.53
C GLN A 151 -11.96 1.54 5.99
N VAL A 152 -10.94 1.84 6.78
CA VAL A 152 -10.89 1.47 8.21
C VAL A 152 -11.91 2.25 9.02
N ALA A 153 -12.08 3.55 8.77
CA ALA A 153 -13.04 4.40 9.48
C ALA A 153 -14.48 3.86 9.39
N LYS A 154 -14.86 3.28 8.23
CA LYS A 154 -16.16 2.62 8.03
C LYS A 154 -16.31 1.35 8.88
N LEU A 155 -15.25 0.56 9.01
CA LEU A 155 -15.27 -0.69 9.78
C LEU A 155 -15.42 -0.45 11.29
N ILE A 156 -14.76 0.59 11.80
CA ILE A 156 -14.76 0.92 13.24
C ILE A 156 -15.81 1.95 13.64
N ASN A 157 -16.56 2.49 12.67
CA ASN A 157 -17.54 3.57 12.87
C ASN A 157 -16.96 4.80 13.62
N TYR A 158 -15.73 5.18 13.30
CA TYR A 158 -15.02 6.31 13.90
C TYR A 158 -14.05 6.93 12.88
N LYS A 159 -14.06 8.26 12.77
CA LYS A 159 -13.31 9.00 11.74
C LYS A 159 -12.31 9.97 12.34
N ALA A 160 -11.27 9.41 12.94
CA ALA A 160 -10.04 10.12 13.25
C ALA A 160 -8.91 9.11 13.44
N PHE A 161 -7.69 9.54 13.17
CA PHE A 161 -6.48 8.80 13.50
C PHE A 161 -5.47 9.74 14.13
N THR A 162 -4.55 9.15 14.89
CA THR A 162 -3.41 9.82 15.50
C THR A 162 -2.25 8.86 15.42
N TYR A 163 -1.11 9.38 15.00
CA TYR A 163 0.18 8.72 15.01
C TYR A 163 1.11 9.52 15.93
N CYS A 164 2.04 8.82 16.56
CA CYS A 164 3.11 9.43 17.36
C CYS A 164 4.42 9.08 16.68
N LEU A 165 5.14 10.10 16.19
CA LEU A 165 6.44 9.88 15.58
C LEU A 165 7.47 9.69 16.70
N PRO A 166 8.26 8.61 16.69
CA PRO A 166 9.36 8.47 17.64
C PRO A 166 10.31 9.66 17.49
N SER A 167 10.79 10.18 18.63
CA SER A 167 11.83 11.19 18.63
C SER A 167 13.18 10.52 18.58
N ASP A 168 14.08 11.05 17.76
CA ASP A 168 15.48 10.65 17.67
C ASP A 168 16.13 10.64 19.07
N GLU A 169 16.35 9.46 19.67
CA GLU A 169 16.94 9.33 21.02
C GLU A 169 18.42 9.77 21.05
N THR A 170 19.00 10.09 19.89
CA THR A 170 20.40 10.52 19.76
C THR A 170 20.66 11.95 20.25
N VAL A 171 19.64 12.77 20.51
CA VAL A 171 19.81 14.17 20.97
C VAL A 171 19.80 14.33 22.50
N LYS A 172 19.74 13.25 23.31
CA LYS A 172 19.81 13.35 24.78
C LYS A 172 21.00 12.62 25.41
N LYS A 173 22.22 13.06 25.09
CA LYS A 173 23.38 12.99 26.01
C LYS A 173 24.25 14.24 25.85
N GLY A 174 23.95 15.29 26.60
CA GLY A 174 24.80 16.47 26.65
C GLY A 174 24.15 17.71 27.26
N ILE A 175 23.76 17.64 28.53
CA ILE A 175 23.83 18.78 29.48
C ILE A 175 24.46 18.25 30.75
#